data_AF-A0AAD9P8B5-F1
#
_entry.id   AF-A0AAD9P8B5-F1
#
_cell.length_a   1.000
_cell.length_b   1.000
_cell.length_c   1.000
_cell.angle_alpha   90.00
_cell.angle_beta   90.00
_cell.angle_gamma   90.00
#
_symmetry.space_group_name_H-M   'P 1'
#
loop_
_entity.id
_entity.type
_entity.pdbx_description
1 polymer ?
#
loop_
_entity_poly.entity_id
_entity_poly.type
_entity_poly.pdbx_seq_one_letter_code
_entity_poly.pdbx_strand_id
1 'polypeptide(L)'
;MFVKESLMRSWKVKPKIVVATESAIGEAISTRTLDKVEKQISKKSAQIKKNIFKMLCEGWVKEEKMHAWITEHLPACPCNLHMATRDGRFIKHSKTDFSDKHAPICMRTSIPFVEGGDQQCCYGYMGYMLTDVNGAGSVSRFSATRQPYRYMLHDYWPKMMCSQFANNTSAYYQLRPTDDCSAFVAPKRGAAYGLGHVAAFSGTSYRFGGVGRFWITRGGDFSMQAETAQVNTMLGKTLCDH
;
A
#
# COMPACT_ATOMS: atom_id res chain seq x y z
N MET A 1 -13.21 97.15 19.91
CA MET A 1 -14.40 96.30 20.19
C MET A 1 -14.00 94.87 19.83
N PHE A 2 -13.64 93.97 20.78
CA PHE A 2 -14.52 93.15 21.67
C PHE A 2 -15.57 92.39 20.84
N VAL A 3 -15.79 91.06 20.87
CA VAL A 3 -15.54 89.90 21.79
C VAL A 3 -15.77 88.64 20.89
N LYS A 4 -15.17 87.45 21.01
CA LYS A 4 -15.51 86.39 21.98
C LYS A 4 -14.59 85.16 21.90
N GLU A 5 -14.23 84.71 23.10
CA GLU A 5 -13.73 83.39 23.47
C GLU A 5 -14.74 82.25 23.27
N SER A 6 -14.16 81.04 23.29
CA SER A 6 -14.69 79.77 23.84
C SER A 6 -15.50 78.84 22.93
N LEU A 7 -14.88 77.70 22.58
CA LEU A 7 -15.18 76.44 23.28
C LEU A 7 -14.24 75.28 22.86
N MET A 8 -13.65 74.67 23.88
CA MET A 8 -12.88 73.42 23.86
C MET A 8 -13.70 72.23 23.32
N ARG A 9 -13.05 71.32 22.59
CA ARG A 9 -13.29 69.87 22.74
C ARG A 9 -12.09 69.03 22.26
N SER A 10 -11.45 68.45 23.26
CA SER A 10 -10.37 67.47 23.25
C SER A 10 -10.60 66.26 22.34
N TRP A 11 -9.63 65.98 21.45
CA TRP A 11 -9.26 64.61 21.04
C TRP A 11 -7.71 64.51 21.02
N LYS A 12 -7.09 64.30 22.18
CA LYS A 12 -5.68 63.88 22.27
C LYS A 12 -5.62 62.35 22.08
N VAL A 13 -5.65 61.88 20.84
CA VAL A 13 -5.09 60.56 20.52
C VAL A 13 -3.61 60.79 20.23
N LYS A 14 -2.77 60.71 21.27
CA LYS A 14 -1.32 60.67 21.05
C LYS A 14 -1.01 59.31 20.41
N PRO A 15 -0.46 59.25 19.18
CA PRO A 15 0.10 57.99 18.71
C PRO A 15 1.25 57.66 19.67
N LYS A 16 1.15 56.54 20.39
CA LYS A 16 2.32 55.92 21.00
C LYS A 16 3.19 55.43 19.85
N ILE A 17 4.04 56.30 19.32
CA ILE A 17 5.19 55.88 18.53
C ILE A 17 6.12 55.23 19.56
N VAL A 18 6.02 53.91 19.68
CA VAL A 18 7.01 53.12 20.39
C VAL A 18 8.25 53.14 19.51
N VAL A 19 9.17 54.06 19.79
CA VAL A 19 10.49 54.07 19.16
C VAL A 19 11.23 52.84 19.70
N ALA A 20 11.34 51.80 18.87
CA ALA A 20 12.19 50.66 19.19
C ALA A 20 13.63 51.17 19.39
N THR A 21 14.29 50.74 20.46
CA THR A 21 15.69 51.08 20.70
C THR A 21 16.55 50.51 19.57
N GLU A 22 17.66 51.18 19.22
CA GLU A 22 18.58 50.72 18.16
C GLU A 22 19.04 49.27 18.40
N SER A 23 19.17 48.85 19.67
CA SER A 23 19.45 47.48 20.09
C SER A 23 18.35 46.49 19.64
N ALA A 24 17.08 46.80 19.90
CA ALA A 24 15.95 45.96 19.50
C ALA A 24 15.78 45.88 17.97
N ILE A 25 16.10 46.96 17.25
CA ILE A 25 16.13 46.97 15.78
C ILE A 25 17.31 46.12 15.26
N GLY A 26 18.48 46.22 15.88
CA GLY A 26 19.67 45.42 15.55
C GLY A 26 19.46 43.92 15.76
N GLU A 27 18.87 43.52 16.89
CA GLU A 27 18.50 42.12 17.15
C GLU A 27 17.45 41.59 16.16
N ALA A 28 16.43 42.39 15.83
CA ALA A 28 15.40 42.02 14.85
C ALA A 28 15.95 41.90 13.41
N ILE A 29 16.93 42.72 13.03
CA ILE A 29 17.60 42.63 11.72
C ILE A 29 18.54 41.42 11.67
N SER A 30 19.28 41.18 12.76
CA SER A 30 20.17 40.02 12.90
C SER A 30 19.40 38.70 12.79
N THR A 31 18.31 38.55 13.56
CA THR A 31 17.43 37.37 13.52
C THR A 31 16.80 37.15 12.15
N ARG A 32 16.25 38.20 11.50
CA ARG A 32 15.74 38.09 10.12
C ARG A 32 16.81 37.70 9.10
N THR A 33 18.06 38.07 9.33
CA THR A 33 19.17 37.71 8.44
C THR A 33 19.57 36.25 8.65
N LEU A 34 19.59 35.77 9.91
CA LEU A 34 19.79 34.36 10.23
C LEU A 34 18.67 33.48 9.64
N ASP A 35 17.41 33.88 9.75
CA ASP A 35 16.27 33.15 9.15
C ASP A 35 16.41 33.01 7.63
N LYS A 36 16.90 34.06 6.95
CA LYS A 36 17.13 34.03 5.50
C LYS A 36 18.25 33.06 5.15
N VAL A 37 19.35 33.08 5.90
CA VAL A 37 20.49 32.18 5.72
C VAL A 37 20.07 30.73 5.97
N GLU A 38 19.34 30.45 7.05
CA GLU A 38 18.82 29.12 7.38
C GLU A 38 17.89 28.60 6.27
N LYS A 39 16.98 29.43 5.76
CA LYS A 39 16.13 29.07 4.61
C LYS A 39 16.95 28.74 3.36
N GLN A 40 18.04 29.46 3.10
CA GLN A 40 18.91 29.16 1.96
C GLN A 40 19.69 27.86 2.15
N ILE A 41 20.23 27.61 3.34
CA ILE A 41 20.91 26.36 3.69
C ILE A 41 19.94 25.18 3.58
N SER A 42 18.72 25.33 4.09
CA SER A 42 17.66 24.33 3.99
C SER A 42 17.32 24.02 2.52
N LYS A 43 17.11 25.04 1.68
CA LYS A 43 16.86 24.85 0.23
C LYS A 43 18.03 24.15 -0.48
N LYS A 44 19.26 24.58 -0.24
CA LYS A 44 20.45 23.96 -0.85
C LYS A 44 20.61 22.51 -0.38
N SER A 45 20.44 22.23 0.90
CA SER A 45 20.52 20.87 1.44
C SER A 45 19.43 19.95 0.88
N ALA A 46 18.19 20.45 0.70
CA ALA A 46 17.11 19.71 0.06
C ALA A 46 17.43 19.40 -1.41
N GLN A 47 18.00 20.36 -2.15
CA GLN A 47 18.42 20.14 -3.53
C GLN A 47 19.55 19.11 -3.64
N ILE A 48 20.55 19.17 -2.76
CA ILE A 48 21.65 18.20 -2.71
C ILE A 48 21.10 16.80 -2.43
N LYS A 49 20.23 16.65 -1.43
CA LYS A 49 19.55 15.38 -1.12
C LYS A 49 18.81 14.84 -2.35
N LYS A 50 18.00 15.67 -2.99
CA LYS A 50 17.25 15.28 -4.20
C LYS A 50 18.18 14.80 -5.32
N ASN A 51 19.30 15.48 -5.55
CA ASN A 51 20.28 15.10 -6.57
C ASN A 51 20.94 13.75 -6.24
N ILE A 52 21.30 13.50 -4.98
CA ILE A 52 21.85 12.21 -4.53
C ILE A 52 20.85 11.08 -4.79
N PHE A 53 19.58 11.25 -4.37
CA PHE A 53 18.56 10.22 -4.58
C PHE A 53 18.24 10.00 -6.07
N LYS A 54 18.30 11.06 -6.88
CA LYS A 54 18.20 10.94 -8.35
C LYS A 54 19.31 10.05 -8.90
N MET A 55 20.56 10.28 -8.51
CA MET A 55 21.69 9.43 -8.94
C MET A 55 21.53 7.97 -8.49
N LEU A 56 21.09 7.74 -7.25
CA LEU A 56 20.85 6.39 -6.73
C LEU A 56 19.72 5.67 -7.50
N CYS A 57 18.63 6.38 -7.78
CA CYS A 57 17.53 5.86 -8.61
C CYS A 57 18.02 5.49 -10.01
N GLU A 58 18.77 6.39 -10.68
CA GLU A 58 19.31 6.14 -12.02
C GLU A 58 20.32 4.98 -12.03
N GLY A 59 21.12 4.82 -10.98
CA GLY A 59 22.01 3.68 -10.80
C GLY A 59 21.24 2.36 -10.72
N TRP A 60 20.22 2.31 -9.86
CA TRP A 60 19.34 1.15 -9.74
C TRP A 60 18.63 0.82 -11.06
N VAL A 61 18.08 1.83 -11.76
CA VAL A 61 17.41 1.63 -13.07
C VAL A 61 18.34 0.96 -14.07
N LYS A 62 19.63 1.32 -14.11
CA LYS A 62 20.60 0.72 -15.02
C LYS A 62 20.88 -0.75 -14.68
N GLU A 63 21.02 -1.07 -13.40
CA GLU A 63 21.25 -2.44 -12.92
C GLU A 63 20.03 -3.33 -13.15
N GLU A 64 18.84 -2.82 -12.86
CA GLU A 64 17.60 -3.60 -12.90
C GLU A 64 17.16 -3.89 -14.35
N LYS A 65 17.51 -3.05 -15.33
CA LYS A 65 17.32 -3.34 -16.76
C LYS A 65 17.98 -4.65 -17.21
N MET A 66 19.04 -5.10 -16.55
CA MET A 66 19.70 -6.39 -16.83
C MET A 66 18.91 -7.59 -16.28
N HIS A 67 17.86 -7.34 -15.50
CA HIS A 67 17.08 -8.34 -14.76
C HIS A 67 15.59 -8.35 -15.15
N ALA A 68 15.24 -7.88 -16.36
CA ALA A 68 13.85 -7.61 -16.77
C ALA A 68 12.91 -8.83 -16.89
N TRP A 69 13.35 -10.05 -16.56
CA TRP A 69 12.58 -11.30 -16.70
C TRP A 69 11.51 -11.50 -15.60
N ILE A 70 11.58 -10.73 -14.51
CA ILE A 70 10.86 -11.01 -13.24
C ILE A 70 9.32 -10.78 -13.31
N THR A 71 8.80 -10.36 -14.46
CA THR A 71 7.37 -10.03 -14.62
C THR A 71 6.55 -11.18 -15.21
N GLU A 72 7.19 -12.28 -15.61
CA GLU A 72 6.49 -13.42 -16.18
C GLU A 72 5.82 -14.25 -15.07
N HIS A 73 4.56 -14.66 -15.29
CA HIS A 73 3.79 -15.56 -14.39
C HIS A 73 3.33 -14.99 -13.03
N LEU A 74 3.19 -13.67 -12.91
CA LEU A 74 2.58 -13.05 -11.73
C LEU A 74 1.05 -13.18 -11.76
N PRO A 75 0.40 -13.54 -10.63
CA PRO A 75 -1.05 -13.53 -10.54
C PRO A 75 -1.52 -12.09 -10.60
N ALA A 76 -2.51 -11.88 -11.45
CA ALA A 76 -3.16 -10.61 -11.59
C ALA A 76 -3.76 -10.14 -10.25
N CYS A 77 -3.76 -8.83 -10.04
CA CYS A 77 -4.35 -8.23 -8.87
C CYS A 77 -5.88 -8.32 -8.93
N PRO A 78 -6.55 -8.65 -7.82
CA PRO A 78 -8.00 -8.49 -7.73
C PRO A 78 -8.43 -7.06 -8.04
N CYS A 79 -9.53 -6.85 -8.76
CA CYS A 79 -9.97 -5.50 -9.12
C CYS A 79 -10.47 -4.65 -7.93
N ASN A 80 -10.80 -5.29 -6.80
CA ASN A 80 -11.20 -4.60 -5.58
C ASN A 80 -10.75 -5.34 -4.31
N LEU A 81 -10.73 -4.59 -3.21
CA LEU A 81 -10.30 -5.07 -1.90
C LEU A 81 -11.16 -6.23 -1.38
N HIS A 82 -12.46 -6.25 -1.71
CA HIS A 82 -13.35 -7.33 -1.31
C HIS A 82 -12.97 -8.67 -1.95
N MET A 83 -12.60 -8.65 -3.24
CA MET A 83 -12.07 -9.82 -3.93
C MET A 83 -10.72 -10.22 -3.33
N ALA A 84 -9.83 -9.25 -3.08
CA ALA A 84 -8.51 -9.51 -2.53
C ALA A 84 -8.53 -10.13 -1.13
N THR A 85 -9.42 -9.66 -0.25
CA THR A 85 -9.59 -10.20 1.10
C THR A 85 -10.20 -11.60 1.12
N ARG A 86 -10.94 -11.96 0.07
CA ARG A 86 -11.50 -13.29 -0.12
C ARG A 86 -10.51 -14.22 -0.82
N ASP A 87 -9.58 -13.70 -1.59
CA ASP A 87 -8.61 -14.52 -2.29
C ASP A 87 -7.47 -14.95 -1.35
N GLY A 88 -7.42 -16.23 -0.98
CA GLY A 88 -6.38 -16.78 -0.11
C GLY A 88 -4.96 -16.70 -0.69
N ARG A 89 -4.82 -16.38 -1.98
CA ARG A 89 -3.53 -16.08 -2.62
C ARG A 89 -2.95 -14.75 -2.14
N PHE A 90 -3.74 -13.86 -1.53
CA PHE A 90 -3.32 -12.54 -1.08
C PHE A 90 -3.48 -12.38 0.43
N ILE A 91 -2.49 -11.76 1.06
CA ILE A 91 -2.47 -11.40 2.48
C ILE A 91 -2.29 -9.90 2.62
N LYS A 92 -2.85 -9.34 3.69
CA LYS A 92 -2.64 -7.93 4.00
C LYS A 92 -1.16 -7.68 4.28
N HIS A 93 -0.56 -6.72 3.59
CA HIS A 93 0.81 -6.31 3.92
C HIS A 93 0.79 -5.63 5.29
N SER A 94 1.66 -6.08 6.20
CA SER A 94 1.68 -5.63 7.60
C SER A 94 1.92 -4.12 7.71
N LYS A 95 1.09 -3.49 8.55
CA LYS A 95 1.19 -2.14 9.15
C LYS A 95 2.02 -1.13 8.35
N THR A 96 1.48 -0.62 7.24
CA THR A 96 1.69 0.81 7.01
C THR A 96 0.90 1.53 8.10
N ASP A 97 1.59 1.98 9.15
CA ASP A 97 1.07 2.93 10.13
C ASP A 97 0.72 4.21 9.39
N PHE A 98 -0.49 4.28 8.86
CA PHE A 98 -1.08 5.56 8.53
C PHE A 98 -2.29 5.70 9.42
N SER A 99 -2.14 6.59 10.40
CA SER A 99 -3.20 7.21 11.20
C SER A 99 -4.30 7.86 10.33
N ASP A 100 -4.20 7.78 9.01
CA ASP A 100 -5.09 8.40 8.04
C ASP A 100 -6.12 7.37 7.56
N LYS A 101 -7.38 7.63 7.88
CA LYS A 101 -8.54 6.82 7.43
C LYS A 101 -8.64 6.64 5.90
N HIS A 102 -7.87 7.40 5.13
CA HIS A 102 -7.86 7.39 3.66
C HIS A 102 -6.59 6.78 3.05
N ALA A 103 -5.68 6.22 3.86
CA ALA A 103 -4.49 5.56 3.34
C ALA A 103 -4.87 4.32 2.51
N PRO A 104 -4.16 4.07 1.40
CA PRO A 104 -4.42 2.91 0.58
C PRO A 104 -4.15 1.60 1.35
N ILE A 105 -5.01 0.62 1.16
CA ILE A 105 -4.84 -0.71 1.74
C ILE A 105 -4.10 -1.57 0.73
N CYS A 106 -2.92 -2.07 1.08
CA CYS A 106 -2.13 -2.92 0.20
C CYS A 106 -2.16 -4.39 0.64
N MET A 107 -2.36 -5.26 -0.34
CA MET A 107 -2.34 -6.71 -0.24
C MET A 107 -1.14 -7.24 -1.03
N ARG A 108 -0.50 -8.30 -0.55
CA ARG A 108 0.61 -8.97 -1.23
C ARG A 108 0.32 -10.45 -1.42
N THR A 109 0.94 -11.06 -2.40
CA THR A 109 0.79 -12.51 -2.60
C THR A 109 1.39 -13.27 -1.42
N SER A 110 0.66 -14.29 -0.94
CA SER A 110 1.01 -15.05 0.27
C SER A 110 2.17 -16.01 0.06
N ILE A 111 2.34 -16.46 -1.18
CA ILE A 111 3.39 -17.37 -1.61
C ILE A 111 4.21 -16.65 -2.69
N PRO A 112 5.55 -16.67 -2.63
CA PRO A 112 6.39 -16.14 -3.69
C PRO A 112 6.20 -16.94 -4.98
N PHE A 113 6.45 -16.28 -6.12
CA PHE A 113 6.48 -16.94 -7.42
C PHE A 113 7.74 -17.77 -7.59
N VAL A 114 7.79 -18.54 -8.69
CA VAL A 114 8.88 -19.49 -9.01
C VAL A 114 10.26 -18.85 -8.86
N GLU A 115 10.35 -17.56 -9.12
CA GLU A 115 11.58 -16.77 -9.15
C GLU A 115 11.89 -16.08 -7.80
N GLY A 116 11.01 -16.26 -6.82
CA GLY A 116 11.13 -15.70 -5.47
C GLY A 116 10.47 -14.33 -5.28
N GLY A 117 9.92 -13.74 -6.34
CA GLY A 117 9.21 -12.46 -6.31
C GLY A 117 7.80 -12.54 -5.75
N ASP A 118 7.17 -11.38 -5.53
CA ASP A 118 5.78 -11.26 -5.12
C ASP A 118 5.10 -10.05 -5.78
N GLN A 119 3.77 -10.04 -5.76
CA GLN A 119 2.96 -8.97 -6.32
C GLN A 119 2.30 -8.19 -5.19
N GLN A 120 2.37 -6.86 -5.22
CA GLN A 120 1.62 -5.99 -4.32
C GLN A 120 0.47 -5.32 -5.09
N CYS A 121 -0.74 -5.37 -4.53
CA CYS A 121 -1.94 -4.72 -5.04
C CYS A 121 -2.44 -3.72 -4.00
N CYS A 122 -2.57 -2.45 -4.35
CA CYS A 122 -3.04 -1.41 -3.44
C CYS A 122 -4.42 -0.90 -3.85
N TYR A 123 -5.27 -0.64 -2.86
CA TYR A 123 -6.66 -0.25 -3.04
C TYR A 123 -6.91 1.07 -2.33
N GLY A 124 -7.62 1.99 -3.01
CA GLY A 124 -8.01 3.26 -2.43
C GLY A 124 -9.09 3.08 -1.35
N TYR A 125 -9.51 4.19 -0.74
CA TYR A 125 -10.54 4.20 0.31
C TYR A 125 -11.86 3.54 -0.12
N MET A 126 -12.26 3.70 -1.39
CA MET A 126 -13.47 3.07 -1.95
C MET A 126 -13.29 1.59 -2.27
N GLY A 127 -12.12 1.02 -2.02
CA GLY A 127 -11.81 -0.39 -2.26
C GLY A 127 -11.49 -0.74 -3.71
N TYR A 128 -11.48 0.23 -4.64
CA TYR A 128 -11.01 0.03 -6.01
C TYR A 128 -9.48 0.00 -6.09
N MET A 129 -8.97 -0.81 -7.01
CA MET A 129 -7.53 -0.90 -7.25
C MET A 129 -6.97 0.44 -7.74
N LEU A 130 -5.81 0.81 -7.20
CA LEU A 130 -5.04 1.96 -7.63
C LEU A 130 -4.06 1.53 -8.73
N THR A 131 -4.22 2.12 -9.91
CA THR A 131 -3.32 1.93 -11.06
C THR A 131 -2.45 3.16 -11.30
N ASP A 132 -2.69 4.26 -10.58
CA ASP A 132 -1.88 5.45 -10.66
C ASP A 132 -0.57 5.28 -9.88
N VAL A 133 0.53 5.69 -10.50
CA VAL A 133 1.88 5.55 -9.95
C VAL A 133 2.06 6.17 -8.54
N ASN A 134 1.15 7.05 -8.12
CA ASN A 134 1.13 7.66 -6.79
C ASN A 134 0.28 6.85 -5.80
N GLY A 135 0.75 5.65 -5.45
CA GLY A 135 0.11 4.79 -4.44
C GLY A 135 -0.29 3.42 -4.95
N ALA A 136 -0.15 3.17 -6.26
CA ALA A 136 -0.31 1.86 -6.85
C ALA A 136 0.63 0.82 -6.24
N GLY A 137 0.13 -0.41 -6.25
CA GLY A 137 0.93 -1.61 -6.02
C GLY A 137 1.95 -1.82 -7.12
N SER A 138 2.94 -2.68 -6.88
CA SER A 138 3.99 -2.97 -7.83
C SER A 138 4.50 -4.39 -7.64
N VAL A 139 5.03 -4.95 -8.73
CA VAL A 139 5.82 -6.18 -8.69
C VAL A 139 7.05 -5.98 -7.81
N SER A 140 7.48 -7.00 -7.10
CA SER A 140 8.78 -7.02 -6.43
C SER A 140 9.54 -8.29 -6.79
N ARG A 141 10.85 -8.16 -6.93
CA ARG A 141 11.73 -9.29 -7.28
C ARG A 141 11.93 -10.25 -6.15
N PHE A 142 11.89 -9.74 -4.92
CA PHE A 142 12.00 -10.57 -3.74
C PHE A 142 10.75 -10.43 -2.90
N SER A 143 10.23 -11.58 -2.47
CA SER A 143 9.06 -11.60 -1.61
C SER A 143 9.35 -10.89 -0.30
N ALA A 144 8.50 -9.91 0.04
CA ALA A 144 8.58 -9.21 1.32
C ALA A 144 8.39 -10.15 2.52
N THR A 145 7.64 -11.24 2.33
CA THR A 145 7.33 -12.22 3.36
C THR A 145 8.44 -13.28 3.51
N ARG A 146 9.01 -13.75 2.40
CA ARG A 146 10.00 -14.85 2.42
C ARG A 146 11.45 -14.36 2.42
N GLN A 147 11.72 -13.21 1.82
CA GLN A 147 13.06 -12.66 1.62
C GLN A 147 13.11 -11.16 2.01
N PRO A 148 12.74 -10.79 3.26
CA PRO A 148 12.53 -9.40 3.66
C PRO A 148 13.76 -8.51 3.47
N TYR A 149 14.97 -9.02 3.75
CA TYR A 149 16.20 -8.24 3.59
C TYR A 149 16.48 -7.88 2.12
N ARG A 150 16.33 -8.85 1.21
CA ARG A 150 16.54 -8.62 -0.22
C ARG A 150 15.45 -7.74 -0.82
N TYR A 151 14.20 -7.94 -0.39
CA TYR A 151 13.08 -7.06 -0.73
C TYR A 151 13.38 -5.61 -0.33
N MET A 152 13.89 -5.39 0.89
CA MET A 152 14.19 -4.05 1.35
C MET A 152 15.22 -3.35 0.46
N LEU A 153 16.28 -4.05 0.07
CA LEU A 153 17.38 -3.49 -0.73
C LEU A 153 17.02 -3.28 -2.20
N HIS A 154 16.32 -4.23 -2.82
CA HIS A 154 16.12 -4.24 -4.27
C HIS A 154 14.75 -3.74 -4.73
N ASP A 155 13.77 -3.66 -3.83
CA ASP A 155 12.40 -3.27 -4.19
C ASP A 155 11.90 -2.08 -3.36
N TYR A 156 12.03 -2.12 -2.02
CA TYR A 156 11.54 -1.06 -1.13
C TYR A 156 12.37 0.23 -1.24
N TRP A 157 13.69 0.15 -0.99
CA TRP A 157 14.56 1.33 -1.04
C TRP A 157 14.57 1.99 -2.42
N PRO A 158 14.67 1.25 -3.53
CA PRO A 158 14.57 1.84 -4.86
C PRO A 158 13.24 2.56 -5.11
N LYS A 159 12.12 1.99 -4.66
CA LYS A 159 10.80 2.66 -4.74
C LYS A 159 10.83 4.00 -4.01
N MET A 160 11.38 4.04 -2.80
CA MET A 160 11.51 5.25 -1.98
C MET A 160 12.41 6.29 -2.64
N MET A 161 13.60 5.87 -3.10
CA MET A 161 14.58 6.73 -3.76
C MET A 161 14.03 7.35 -5.04
N CYS A 162 13.41 6.55 -5.91
CA CYS A 162 12.84 7.02 -7.17
C CYS A 162 11.57 7.85 -6.96
N SER A 163 10.61 7.36 -6.17
CA SER A 163 9.27 7.96 -6.11
C SER A 163 9.20 9.11 -5.11
N GLN A 164 9.64 8.89 -3.86
CA GLN A 164 9.48 9.88 -2.79
C GLN A 164 10.57 10.95 -2.82
N PHE A 165 11.82 10.55 -3.06
CA PHE A 165 12.95 11.47 -2.92
C PHE A 165 13.40 12.12 -4.23
N ALA A 166 13.41 11.39 -5.35
CA ALA A 166 13.83 11.90 -6.65
C ALA A 166 12.69 12.48 -7.50
N ASN A 167 11.41 12.20 -7.15
CA ASN A 167 10.23 12.55 -7.94
C ASN A 167 10.29 11.99 -9.38
N ASN A 168 10.83 10.77 -9.53
CA ASN A 168 10.97 10.02 -10.77
C ASN A 168 10.24 8.68 -10.66
N THR A 169 8.96 8.73 -10.29
CA THR A 169 8.11 7.57 -10.07
C THR A 169 7.98 6.72 -11.33
N SER A 170 7.89 7.34 -12.51
CA SER A 170 7.75 6.64 -13.80
C SER A 170 8.90 5.67 -14.08
N ALA A 171 10.14 6.04 -13.76
CA ALA A 171 11.30 5.17 -13.98
C ALA A 171 11.25 3.88 -13.14
N TYR A 172 10.71 3.94 -11.92
CA TYR A 172 10.49 2.75 -11.10
C TYR A 172 9.40 1.86 -11.71
N TYR A 173 8.23 2.43 -12.02
CA TYR A 173 7.10 1.65 -12.53
C TYR A 173 7.30 1.11 -13.96
N GLN A 174 8.24 1.65 -14.73
CA GLN A 174 8.64 1.03 -16.00
C GLN A 174 9.31 -0.34 -15.80
N LEU A 175 10.01 -0.55 -14.68
CA LEU A 175 10.70 -1.80 -14.37
C LEU A 175 9.92 -2.67 -13.40
N ARG A 176 9.08 -2.04 -12.57
CA ARG A 176 8.15 -2.68 -11.62
C ARG A 176 6.73 -2.20 -11.91
N PRO A 177 6.11 -2.68 -13.01
CA PRO A 177 4.79 -2.22 -13.40
C PRO A 177 3.77 -2.49 -12.30
N THR A 178 2.74 -1.64 -12.30
CA THR A 178 1.52 -1.96 -11.58
C THR A 178 0.65 -2.86 -12.44
N ASP A 179 -0.20 -3.65 -11.80
CA ASP A 179 -1.17 -4.49 -12.46
C ASP A 179 -2.46 -3.69 -12.71
N ASP A 180 -3.26 -4.11 -13.69
CA ASP A 180 -4.50 -3.43 -14.07
C ASP A 180 -5.77 -4.25 -13.79
N CYS A 181 -5.61 -5.38 -13.09
CA CYS A 181 -6.62 -6.37 -12.76
C CYS A 181 -7.31 -7.06 -13.96
N SER A 182 -6.96 -6.72 -15.20
CA SER A 182 -7.67 -7.21 -16.39
C SER A 182 -7.59 -8.73 -16.57
N ALA A 183 -6.49 -9.33 -16.13
CA ALA A 183 -6.26 -10.77 -16.15
C ALA A 183 -6.73 -11.49 -14.86
N PHE A 184 -7.38 -10.80 -13.93
CA PHE A 184 -7.80 -11.40 -12.68
C PHE A 184 -8.99 -12.35 -12.85
N VAL A 185 -8.76 -13.61 -12.47
CA VAL A 185 -9.80 -14.62 -12.35
C VAL A 185 -9.96 -14.98 -10.88
N ALA A 186 -11.16 -14.74 -10.34
CA ALA A 186 -11.50 -15.10 -8.98
C ALA A 186 -11.51 -16.63 -8.81
N PRO A 187 -10.93 -17.18 -7.71
CA PRO A 187 -10.93 -18.61 -7.46
C PRO A 187 -12.36 -19.10 -7.23
N LYS A 188 -12.75 -20.17 -7.93
CA LYS A 188 -14.01 -20.85 -7.69
C LYS A 188 -13.94 -21.59 -6.36
N ARG A 189 -15.02 -21.53 -5.58
CA ARG A 189 -15.11 -22.20 -4.27
C ARG A 189 -16.16 -23.29 -4.32
N GLY A 190 -15.85 -24.40 -3.68
CA GLY A 190 -16.79 -25.46 -3.39
C GLY A 190 -16.80 -25.72 -1.88
N ALA A 191 -17.91 -26.24 -1.38
CA ALA A 191 -18.06 -26.60 0.03
C ALA A 191 -18.90 -27.87 0.16
N ALA A 192 -18.56 -28.71 1.13
CA ALA A 192 -19.40 -29.81 1.58
C ALA A 192 -19.64 -29.62 3.09
N TYR A 193 -20.88 -29.71 3.54
CA TYR A 193 -21.25 -29.43 4.93
C TYR A 193 -22.52 -30.18 5.36
N GLY A 194 -22.64 -30.41 6.67
CA GLY A 194 -23.81 -31.06 7.27
C GLY A 194 -24.12 -32.43 6.68
N LEU A 195 -25.42 -32.74 6.55
CA LEU A 195 -25.95 -34.03 6.06
C LEU A 195 -25.88 -34.16 4.53
N GLY A 196 -24.67 -34.00 3.98
CA GLY A 196 -24.38 -34.18 2.56
C GLY A 196 -24.72 -32.97 1.69
N HIS A 197 -24.84 -31.76 2.23
CA HIS A 197 -25.00 -30.57 1.38
C HIS A 197 -23.68 -30.28 0.68
N VAL A 198 -23.73 -30.14 -0.64
CA VAL A 198 -22.58 -29.83 -1.47
C VAL A 198 -22.89 -28.61 -2.34
N ALA A 199 -22.04 -27.60 -2.26
CA ALA A 199 -21.94 -26.50 -3.21
C ALA A 199 -20.73 -26.76 -4.10
N ALA A 200 -20.95 -27.07 -5.38
CA ALA A 200 -19.91 -27.36 -6.34
C ALA A 200 -19.20 -26.08 -6.84
N PHE A 201 -18.00 -26.25 -7.41
CA PHE A 201 -17.25 -25.14 -8.02
C PHE A 201 -17.98 -24.45 -9.19
N SER A 202 -18.96 -25.12 -9.81
CA SER A 202 -19.83 -24.55 -10.84
C SER A 202 -20.87 -23.56 -10.28
N GLY A 203 -21.04 -23.50 -8.95
CA GLY A 203 -22.12 -22.78 -8.30
C GLY A 203 -23.40 -23.62 -8.10
N THR A 204 -23.41 -24.88 -8.55
CA THR A 204 -24.56 -25.77 -8.35
C THR A 204 -24.58 -26.31 -6.92
N SER A 205 -25.73 -26.20 -6.26
CA SER A 205 -25.95 -26.76 -4.92
C SER A 205 -26.82 -28.00 -5.00
N TYR A 206 -26.38 -29.09 -4.36
CA TYR A 206 -27.13 -30.35 -4.30
C TYR A 206 -26.91 -31.07 -2.97
N ARG A 207 -27.72 -32.10 -2.72
CA ARG A 207 -27.56 -33.01 -1.58
C ARG A 207 -27.03 -34.35 -2.05
N PHE A 208 -25.96 -34.81 -1.42
CA PHE A 208 -25.28 -36.06 -1.70
C PHE A 208 -25.58 -37.08 -0.61
N GLY A 209 -26.23 -38.18 -0.97
CA GLY A 209 -26.60 -39.27 -0.06
C GLY A 209 -25.75 -40.53 -0.20
N GLY A 210 -24.65 -40.49 -0.96
CA GLY A 210 -23.78 -41.64 -1.14
C GLY A 210 -23.04 -42.01 0.14
N VAL A 211 -22.80 -43.32 0.34
CA VAL A 211 -21.99 -43.88 1.42
C VAL A 211 -20.75 -44.53 0.81
N GLY A 212 -19.58 -44.27 1.38
CA GLY A 212 -18.30 -44.75 0.88
C GLY A 212 -17.35 -43.59 0.55
N ARG A 213 -16.33 -43.89 -0.26
CA ARG A 213 -15.26 -42.94 -0.59
C ARG A 213 -15.48 -42.30 -1.96
N PHE A 214 -15.45 -40.97 -1.99
CA PHE A 214 -15.71 -40.18 -3.19
C PHE A 214 -14.64 -39.11 -3.39
N TRP A 215 -14.40 -38.75 -4.64
CA TRP A 215 -13.56 -37.60 -4.97
C TRP A 215 -14.35 -36.32 -4.76
N ILE A 216 -13.82 -35.41 -3.93
CA ILE A 216 -14.34 -34.04 -3.80
C ILE A 216 -13.80 -33.16 -4.93
N THR A 217 -12.52 -33.35 -5.27
CA THR A 217 -11.91 -32.72 -6.44
C THR A 217 -10.76 -33.59 -6.95
N ARG A 218 -10.54 -33.55 -8.26
CA ARG A 218 -9.45 -34.26 -8.94
C ARG A 218 -9.06 -33.48 -10.18
N GLY A 219 -7.79 -33.15 -10.32
CA GLY A 219 -7.27 -32.48 -11.51
C GLY A 219 -5.76 -32.35 -11.47
N GLY A 220 -5.11 -32.50 -12.64
CA GLY A 220 -3.65 -32.40 -12.79
C GLY A 220 -2.91 -33.20 -11.72
N ASP A 221 -2.28 -32.47 -10.81
CA ASP A 221 -1.40 -33.01 -9.76
C ASP A 221 -2.06 -33.07 -8.37
N PHE A 222 -3.34 -32.67 -8.27
CA PHE A 222 -4.06 -32.63 -7.00
C PHE A 222 -5.32 -33.49 -7.01
N SER A 223 -5.50 -34.27 -5.94
CA SER A 223 -6.70 -35.07 -5.75
C SER A 223 -7.06 -35.12 -4.28
N MET A 224 -8.34 -34.94 -3.98
CA MET A 224 -8.86 -34.94 -2.61
C MET A 224 -10.09 -35.84 -2.53
N GLN A 225 -10.08 -36.76 -1.57
CA GLN A 225 -11.20 -37.66 -1.29
C GLN A 225 -11.87 -37.30 0.02
N ALA A 226 -13.15 -37.62 0.12
CA ALA A 226 -13.88 -37.68 1.38
C ALA A 226 -14.59 -39.03 1.48
N GLU A 227 -14.72 -39.52 2.71
CA GLU A 227 -15.49 -40.72 3.02
C GLU A 227 -16.76 -40.30 3.77
N THR A 228 -17.91 -40.80 3.30
CA THR A 228 -19.21 -40.53 3.90
C THR A 228 -19.79 -41.83 4.48
N ALA A 229 -20.31 -41.74 5.70
CA ALA A 229 -20.95 -42.85 6.41
C ALA A 229 -22.35 -42.44 6.89
N GLN A 230 -23.23 -43.42 7.07
CA GLN A 230 -24.50 -43.17 7.76
C GLN A 230 -24.23 -42.93 9.25
N VAL A 231 -24.69 -41.79 9.75
CA VAL A 231 -24.68 -41.50 11.19
C VAL A 231 -25.96 -42.05 11.78
N ASN A 232 -25.85 -43.09 12.61
CA ASN A 232 -26.98 -43.63 13.36
C ASN A 232 -27.16 -42.77 14.62
N THR A 233 -28.17 -41.90 14.63
CA THR A 233 -28.41 -40.86 15.64
C THR A 233 -28.74 -41.36 17.05
N MET A 234 -28.71 -42.68 17.32
CA MET A 234 -28.94 -43.23 18.66
C MET A 234 -27.72 -43.22 19.59
N LEU A 235 -26.51 -42.94 19.08
CA LEU A 235 -25.29 -42.79 19.87
C LEU A 235 -24.55 -41.56 19.37
N GLY A 236 -24.63 -40.45 20.09
CA GLY A 236 -23.90 -39.20 19.81
C GLY A 236 -22.38 -39.34 19.94
N LYS A 237 -21.77 -40.27 19.21
CA LYS A 237 -20.34 -40.44 19.05
C LYS A 237 -20.03 -40.44 17.56
N THR A 238 -19.53 -39.32 17.06
CA THR A 238 -18.75 -39.29 15.82
C THR A 238 -17.48 -40.09 16.06
N LEU A 239 -17.44 -41.32 15.57
CA LEU A 239 -16.22 -42.12 15.45
C LEU A 239 -15.35 -41.48 14.38
N CYS A 240 -14.48 -40.55 14.80
CA CYS A 240 -13.22 -40.29 14.10
C CYS A 240 -12.15 -41.06 14.88
N ASP A 241 -12.18 -42.38 14.77
CA ASP A 241 -11.12 -43.23 15.31
C ASP A 241 -9.96 -43.26 14.31
N HIS A 242 -8.91 -42.49 14.61
CA HIS A 242 -7.57 -42.65 14.06
C HIS A 242 -6.66 -43.22 15.14
#